data_AF-A0A936A804-F1
#
_entry.id   AF-A0A936A804-F1
#
_cell.length_a   1.000
_cell.length_b   1.000
_cell.length_c   1.000
_cell.angle_alpha   90.00
_cell.angle_beta   90.00
_cell.angle_gamma   90.00
#
_symmetry.space_group_name_H-M   'P 1'
#
loop_
_entity.id
_entity.type
_entity.pdbx_description
1 polymer ?
#
loop_
_entity_poly.entity_id
_entity_poly.type
_entity_poly.pdbx_seq_one_letter_code
_entity_poly.pdbx_strand_id
1 'polypeptide(L)'
;MSARGPDGAGEWISGDGRVGLGHRRLSIIDLDARAAQPMVSSNGRLRIVFNGEIYNYRELRQRLERAGATFRTQSDTEVLLAGFEAMGTDWFRELRGMYAFALHDEVAGRMFLVRDPYGIKPLYYADDGWTIRAASQVKALLAGGAISAQKEPAGLAGFLMFGSVPDPFTCYQAIRAVPAGTCIEVDSFGIRRYLRFADHALELSSSELDTAAASDVADVLRTAVMESVRAHMVADVPIGTFLSGGIDSGALLGLMRDTTSDPLFASTIVFEEFCNSDLDESSLASQCAERYGVEHRKRLVRTTELEEDLPKILSAMDQPSIDGINTWFAAKACREQGLKVAISGIGGDELLGGYPSFRSVPQWHRWSRWPRKSRDWGGPCVSLRSRCFENGSPTKRVPPA
;
A
#
# COMPACT_ATOMS: atom_id res chain seq x y z
N MET A 1 1.52 -16.63 6.82
CA MET A 1 1.87 -15.19 7.01
C MET A 1 2.73 -14.92 8.26
N SER A 2 3.40 -15.93 8.85
CA SER A 2 4.16 -15.77 10.12
C SER A 2 5.24 -14.69 10.06
N ALA A 3 5.93 -14.54 8.93
CA ALA A 3 6.97 -13.52 8.74
C ALA A 3 6.48 -12.07 8.94
N ARG A 4 5.18 -11.79 8.71
CA ARG A 4 4.58 -10.46 8.91
C ARG A 4 4.29 -10.14 10.37
N GLY A 5 4.21 -11.15 11.22
CA GLY A 5 3.88 -11.03 12.63
C GLY A 5 4.55 -12.13 13.45
N PRO A 6 5.87 -12.01 13.67
CA PRO A 6 6.65 -13.04 14.36
C PRO A 6 6.49 -13.03 15.88
N ASP A 7 5.94 -11.95 16.46
CA ASP A 7 5.93 -11.71 17.91
C ASP A 7 4.74 -12.40 18.61
N GLY A 8 3.69 -12.76 17.87
CA GLY A 8 2.52 -13.41 18.45
C GLY A 8 1.57 -14.03 17.42
N ALA A 9 0.69 -14.89 17.90
CA ALA A 9 -0.36 -15.50 17.10
C ALA A 9 -1.62 -15.68 17.96
N GLY A 10 -2.78 -15.61 17.32
CA GLY A 10 -4.05 -15.91 17.95
C GLY A 10 -5.07 -16.35 16.92
N GLU A 11 -6.02 -17.15 17.38
CA GLU A 11 -7.15 -17.62 16.59
C GLU A 11 -8.41 -17.63 17.43
N TRP A 12 -9.54 -17.49 16.75
CA TRP A 12 -10.85 -17.63 17.35
C TRP A 12 -11.82 -18.22 16.32
N ILE A 13 -12.69 -19.11 16.79
CA ILE A 13 -13.81 -19.66 16.04
C ILE A 13 -15.09 -19.42 16.84
N SER A 14 -16.13 -18.94 16.17
CA SER A 14 -17.45 -18.71 16.77
C SER A 14 -18.05 -19.99 17.33
N GLY A 15 -18.94 -19.87 18.33
CA GLY A 15 -19.55 -21.03 18.98
C GLY A 15 -20.35 -21.92 18.02
N ASP A 16 -20.87 -21.35 16.93
CA ASP A 16 -21.57 -22.07 15.87
C ASP A 16 -20.64 -22.57 14.73
N GLY A 17 -19.34 -22.29 14.81
CA GLY A 17 -18.33 -22.69 13.83
C GLY A 17 -18.38 -21.97 12.49
N ARG A 18 -19.21 -20.92 12.34
CA ARG A 18 -19.41 -20.23 11.05
C ARG A 18 -18.40 -19.13 10.76
N VAL A 19 -17.77 -18.58 11.80
CA VAL A 19 -16.81 -17.47 11.67
C VAL A 19 -15.49 -17.87 12.32
N GLY A 20 -14.40 -17.67 11.59
CA GLY A 20 -13.04 -17.84 12.07
C GLY A 20 -12.23 -16.56 11.87
N LEU A 21 -11.46 -16.17 12.88
CA LEU A 21 -10.52 -15.06 12.85
C LEU A 21 -9.13 -15.55 13.24
N GLY A 22 -8.11 -15.17 12.47
CA GLY A 22 -6.72 -15.53 12.75
C GLY A 22 -5.79 -14.33 12.61
N HIS A 23 -4.83 -14.21 13.53
CA HIS A 23 -3.90 -13.08 13.59
C HIS A 23 -2.45 -13.52 13.79
N ARG A 24 -1.53 -12.73 13.21
CA ARG A 24 -0.10 -12.78 13.47
C ARG A 24 0.35 -11.37 13.84
N ARG A 25 1.02 -11.23 14.98
CA ARG A 25 1.33 -9.94 15.59
C ARG A 25 2.79 -9.55 15.36
N LEU A 26 3.01 -8.32 14.90
CA LEU A 26 4.27 -7.60 15.08
C LEU A 26 3.98 -6.51 16.10
N SER A 27 4.66 -6.53 17.25
CA SER A 27 4.36 -5.61 18.35
C SER A 27 5.11 -4.30 18.15
N ILE A 28 4.35 -3.23 17.85
CA ILE A 28 4.83 -1.85 17.58
C ILE A 28 4.27 -0.86 18.61
N ILE A 29 2.96 -0.93 18.86
CA ILE A 29 2.23 -0.12 19.86
C ILE A 29 1.62 -1.06 20.90
N ASP A 30 1.74 -0.69 22.18
CA ASP A 30 1.24 -1.39 23.36
C ASP A 30 1.71 -2.85 23.44
N LEU A 31 2.88 -3.08 24.02
CA LEU A 31 3.48 -4.42 24.15
C LEU A 31 2.74 -5.35 25.12
N ASP A 32 1.63 -4.92 25.71
CA ASP A 32 0.84 -5.72 26.65
C ASP A 32 0.25 -6.97 25.96
N ALA A 33 0.20 -8.08 26.70
CA ALA A 33 -0.43 -9.33 26.26
C ALA A 33 -1.96 -9.17 26.08
N ARG A 34 -2.58 -8.23 26.80
CA ARG A 34 -4.00 -7.90 26.68
C ARG A 34 -4.34 -7.24 25.33
N ALA A 35 -3.35 -6.73 24.62
CA ALA A 35 -3.49 -6.23 23.25
C ALA A 35 -3.41 -7.37 22.19
N ALA A 36 -3.40 -8.64 22.61
CA ALA A 36 -3.44 -9.78 21.71
C ALA A 36 -4.74 -9.82 20.90
N GLN A 37 -4.64 -10.37 19.67
CA GLN A 37 -5.75 -10.47 18.74
C GLN A 37 -5.98 -11.93 18.32
N PRO A 38 -7.22 -12.37 18.02
CA PRO A 38 -8.44 -11.56 17.89
C PRO A 38 -8.89 -10.88 19.19
N MET A 39 -9.01 -9.55 19.17
CA MET A 39 -9.36 -8.77 20.36
C MET A 39 -10.87 -8.73 20.52
N VAL A 40 -11.35 -8.84 21.76
CA VAL A 40 -12.78 -8.82 22.10
C VAL A 40 -13.16 -7.50 22.76
N SER A 41 -14.34 -6.96 22.44
CA SER A 41 -14.82 -5.73 23.08
C SER A 41 -15.18 -5.93 24.54
N SER A 42 -15.40 -4.81 25.25
CA SER A 42 -15.60 -4.84 26.70
C SER A 42 -16.82 -5.66 27.13
N ASN A 43 -17.89 -5.62 26.33
CA ASN A 43 -19.14 -6.34 26.55
C ASN A 43 -19.18 -7.75 25.90
N GLY A 44 -18.10 -8.17 25.22
CA GLY A 44 -18.03 -9.48 24.57
C GLY A 44 -18.73 -9.60 23.21
N ARG A 45 -19.34 -8.53 22.69
CA ARG A 45 -20.13 -8.54 21.44
C ARG A 45 -19.28 -8.57 20.17
N LEU A 46 -18.19 -7.79 20.18
CA LEU A 46 -17.39 -7.57 18.98
C LEU A 46 -16.06 -8.30 19.07
N ARG A 47 -15.57 -8.75 17.92
CA ARG A 47 -14.22 -9.28 17.76
C ARG A 47 -13.51 -8.69 16.57
N ILE A 48 -12.22 -8.41 16.69
CA ILE A 48 -11.44 -7.79 15.63
C ILE A 48 -10.09 -8.47 15.42
N VAL A 49 -9.68 -8.57 14.16
CA VAL A 49 -8.28 -8.74 13.76
C VAL A 49 -7.87 -7.56 12.88
N PHE A 50 -6.68 -7.01 13.14
CA PHE A 50 -6.24 -5.72 12.65
C PHE A 50 -4.74 -5.77 12.33
N ASN A 51 -4.41 -5.26 11.14
CA ASN A 51 -3.07 -5.03 10.65
C ASN A 51 -2.99 -3.56 10.23
N GLY A 52 -2.37 -2.73 11.07
CA GLY A 52 -2.34 -1.31 10.85
C GLY A 52 -1.86 -0.52 12.06
N GLU A 53 -1.99 0.79 11.94
CA GLU A 53 -1.81 1.78 12.99
C GLU A 53 -2.87 2.86 12.81
N ILE A 54 -3.54 3.24 13.90
CA ILE A 54 -4.47 4.38 13.92
C ILE A 54 -3.76 5.57 14.59
N TYR A 55 -3.26 6.50 13.79
CA TYR A 55 -2.41 7.59 14.27
C TYR A 55 -3.13 8.57 15.20
N ASN A 56 -4.43 8.79 15.02
CA ASN A 56 -5.24 9.65 15.88
C ASN A 56 -5.89 8.91 17.06
N TYR A 57 -5.46 7.67 17.39
CA TYR A 57 -6.13 6.86 18.41
C TYR A 57 -6.19 7.52 19.79
N ARG A 58 -5.18 8.32 20.18
CA ARG A 58 -5.17 9.03 21.48
C ARG A 58 -6.26 10.09 21.57
N GLU A 59 -6.47 10.84 20.50
CA GLU A 59 -7.55 11.83 20.41
C GLU A 59 -8.91 11.15 20.43
N LEU A 60 -9.08 10.12 19.59
CA LEU A 60 -10.30 9.32 19.52
C LEU A 60 -10.64 8.68 20.85
N ARG A 61 -9.64 8.14 21.56
CA ARG A 61 -9.79 7.58 22.89
C ARG A 61 -10.33 8.61 23.88
N GLN A 62 -9.71 9.80 23.96
CA GLN A 62 -10.18 10.86 24.85
C GLN A 62 -11.64 11.26 24.55
N ARG A 63 -12.01 11.34 23.26
CA ARG A 63 -13.39 11.62 22.85
C ARG A 63 -14.36 10.54 23.33
N LEU A 64 -13.99 9.27 23.19
CA LEU A 64 -14.80 8.13 23.65
C LEU A 64 -14.87 8.04 25.19
N GLU A 65 -13.77 8.32 25.91
CA GLU A 65 -13.74 8.37 27.39
C GLU A 65 -14.68 9.47 27.91
N ARG A 66 -14.69 10.65 27.29
CA ARG A 66 -15.66 11.72 27.62
C ARG A 66 -17.11 11.32 27.35
N ALA A 67 -17.33 10.43 26.39
CA ALA A 67 -18.64 9.84 26.11
C ALA A 67 -18.99 8.64 27.01
N GLY A 68 -18.12 8.28 27.97
CA GLY A 68 -18.35 7.23 28.96
C GLY A 68 -17.75 5.85 28.62
N ALA A 69 -16.95 5.74 27.54
CA ALA A 69 -16.25 4.50 27.23
C ALA A 69 -15.15 4.20 28.27
N THR A 70 -14.93 2.93 28.55
CA THR A 70 -13.85 2.45 29.43
C THR A 70 -12.94 1.52 28.67
N PHE A 71 -11.63 1.63 28.93
CA PHE A 71 -10.59 0.92 28.20
C PHE A 71 -9.73 0.08 29.15
N ARG A 72 -9.30 -1.09 28.69
CA ARG A 72 -8.49 -2.08 29.43
C ARG A 72 -7.02 -2.02 29.06
N THR A 73 -6.72 -1.53 27.86
CA THR A 73 -5.40 -1.47 27.23
C THR A 73 -5.10 -0.04 26.78
N GLN A 74 -3.90 0.21 26.26
CA GLN A 74 -3.54 1.46 25.58
C GLN A 74 -3.46 1.28 24.05
N SER A 75 -3.85 0.11 23.54
CA SER A 75 -3.82 -0.22 22.14
C SER A 75 -4.85 0.60 21.35
N ASP A 76 -4.43 1.03 20.16
CA ASP A 76 -5.30 1.58 19.13
C ASP A 76 -6.40 0.61 18.68
N THR A 77 -6.18 -0.70 18.81
CA THR A 77 -7.16 -1.74 18.46
C THR A 77 -8.42 -1.64 19.33
N GLU A 78 -8.28 -1.32 20.62
CA GLU A 78 -9.44 -1.19 21.52
C GLU A 78 -10.27 0.05 21.18
N VAL A 79 -9.64 1.10 20.65
CA VAL A 79 -10.33 2.31 20.15
C VAL A 79 -11.20 1.99 18.94
N LEU A 80 -10.77 1.07 18.06
CA LEU A 80 -11.60 0.61 16.94
C LEU A 80 -12.89 -0.08 17.42
N LEU A 81 -12.78 -0.95 18.42
CA LEU A 81 -13.93 -1.65 19.00
C LEU A 81 -14.90 -0.66 19.66
N ALA A 82 -14.41 0.18 20.58
CA ALA A 82 -15.23 1.14 21.30
C ALA A 82 -15.92 2.15 20.37
N GLY A 83 -15.22 2.59 19.33
CA GLY A 83 -15.79 3.51 18.34
C GLY A 83 -16.87 2.88 17.47
N PHE A 84 -16.68 1.63 17.03
CA PHE A 84 -17.72 0.90 16.31
C PHE A 84 -18.93 0.62 17.21
N GLU A 85 -18.75 0.32 18.49
CA GLU A 85 -19.87 0.17 19.43
C GLU A 85 -20.70 1.45 19.55
N ALA A 86 -20.05 2.61 19.54
CA ALA A 86 -20.71 3.90 19.70
C ALA A 86 -21.39 4.41 18.42
N MET A 87 -20.75 4.22 17.25
CA MET A 87 -21.14 4.89 16.00
C MET A 87 -21.36 3.93 14.81
N GLY A 88 -21.18 2.63 15.01
CA GLY A 88 -21.26 1.64 13.94
C GLY A 88 -20.28 1.94 12.80
N THR A 89 -20.74 1.77 11.56
CA THR A 89 -19.90 1.97 10.36
C THR A 89 -19.52 3.42 10.09
N ASP A 90 -20.23 4.40 10.67
CA ASP A 90 -19.85 5.81 10.52
C ASP A 90 -18.52 6.12 11.22
N TRP A 91 -18.12 5.30 12.19
CA TRP A 91 -16.82 5.40 12.86
C TRP A 91 -15.63 5.34 11.90
N PHE A 92 -15.76 4.66 10.75
CA PHE A 92 -14.63 4.48 9.83
C PHE A 92 -14.14 5.78 9.20
N ARG A 93 -14.98 6.82 9.14
CA ARG A 93 -14.60 8.16 8.64
C ARG A 93 -13.70 8.93 9.62
N GLU A 94 -13.72 8.55 10.89
CA GLU A 94 -12.97 9.21 11.96
C GLU A 94 -11.52 8.71 12.05
N LEU A 95 -11.20 7.64 11.35
CA LEU A 95 -9.91 6.96 11.45
C LEU A 95 -8.86 7.66 10.58
N ARG A 96 -7.75 8.07 11.20
CA ARG A 96 -6.54 8.51 10.49
C ARG A 96 -5.46 7.46 10.71
N GLY A 97 -5.07 6.73 9.66
CA GLY A 97 -4.14 5.62 9.81
C GLY A 97 -3.87 4.87 8.51
N MET A 98 -2.96 3.90 8.60
CA MET A 98 -2.81 2.83 7.60
C MET A 98 -3.36 1.54 8.21
N TYR A 99 -4.36 0.91 7.60
CA TYR A 99 -5.07 -0.18 8.26
C TYR A 99 -5.84 -1.11 7.33
N ALA A 100 -5.85 -2.37 7.74
CA ALA A 100 -6.75 -3.39 7.25
C ALA A 100 -7.27 -4.19 8.45
N PHE A 101 -8.58 -4.36 8.58
CA PHE A 101 -9.15 -5.17 9.64
C PHE A 101 -10.41 -5.94 9.23
N ALA A 102 -10.66 -7.01 9.96
CA ALA A 102 -11.93 -7.73 9.94
C ALA A 102 -12.56 -7.60 11.34
N LEU A 103 -13.77 -7.04 11.41
CA LEU A 103 -14.54 -6.86 12.63
C LEU A 103 -15.82 -7.69 12.55
N HIS A 104 -16.04 -8.56 13.51
CA HIS A 104 -17.23 -9.38 13.63
C HIS A 104 -18.12 -8.86 14.76
N ASP A 105 -19.39 -8.66 14.45
CA ASP A 105 -20.46 -8.39 15.41
C ASP A 105 -21.27 -9.67 15.62
N GLU A 106 -21.06 -10.33 16.75
CA GLU A 106 -21.68 -11.62 17.07
C GLU A 106 -23.20 -11.49 17.24
N VAL A 107 -23.67 -10.36 17.79
CA VAL A 107 -25.10 -10.12 18.04
C VAL A 107 -25.84 -9.84 16.74
N ALA A 108 -25.24 -9.04 15.85
CA ALA A 108 -25.84 -8.73 14.56
C ALA A 108 -25.64 -9.84 13.51
N GLY A 109 -24.71 -10.78 13.75
CA GLY A 109 -24.33 -11.81 12.78
C GLY A 109 -23.65 -11.23 11.54
N ARG A 110 -22.81 -10.20 11.71
CA ARG A 110 -22.20 -9.45 10.60
C ARG A 110 -20.68 -9.41 10.69
N MET A 111 -20.03 -9.38 9.54
CA MET A 111 -18.59 -9.20 9.38
C MET A 111 -18.32 -7.96 8.53
N PHE A 112 -17.34 -7.17 8.93
CA PHE A 112 -16.92 -5.94 8.26
C PHE A 112 -15.45 -6.07 7.87
N LEU A 113 -15.17 -6.10 6.56
CA LEU A 113 -13.81 -6.09 6.03
C LEU A 113 -13.46 -4.67 5.61
N VAL A 114 -12.54 -4.02 6.32
CA VAL A 114 -12.28 -2.58 6.18
C VAL A 114 -10.83 -2.36 5.76
N ARG A 115 -10.62 -1.51 4.75
CA ARG A 115 -9.29 -1.12 4.26
C ARG A 115 -9.17 0.41 4.22
N ASP A 116 -8.00 0.91 4.61
CA ASP A 116 -7.70 2.33 4.74
C ASP A 116 -7.91 3.15 3.45
N PRO A 117 -8.07 4.49 3.55
CA PRO A 117 -8.39 5.37 2.42
C PRO A 117 -7.49 5.25 1.19
N TYR A 118 -6.20 4.96 1.40
CA TYR A 118 -5.20 4.86 0.33
C TYR A 118 -4.87 3.41 -0.05
N GLY A 119 -5.41 2.43 0.67
CA GLY A 119 -5.10 1.02 0.47
C GLY A 119 -3.67 0.65 0.86
N ILE A 120 -3.05 1.38 1.80
CA ILE A 120 -1.66 1.18 2.24
C ILE A 120 -1.48 -0.23 2.81
N LYS A 121 -2.41 -0.66 3.68
CA LYS A 121 -2.39 -2.04 4.18
C LYS A 121 -3.16 -2.96 3.22
N PRO A 122 -2.58 -4.12 2.85
CA PRO A 122 -3.25 -5.04 1.94
C PRO A 122 -4.38 -5.79 2.66
N LEU A 123 -5.51 -5.92 1.95
CA LEU A 123 -6.63 -6.78 2.34
C LEU A 123 -7.25 -7.35 1.07
N TYR A 124 -7.24 -8.67 0.97
CA TYR A 124 -7.81 -9.41 -0.15
C TYR A 124 -8.94 -10.29 0.36
N TYR A 125 -9.93 -10.53 -0.51
CA TYR A 125 -11.02 -11.45 -0.23
C TYR A 125 -11.31 -12.34 -1.44
N ALA A 126 -11.90 -13.51 -1.15
CA ALA A 126 -12.43 -14.45 -2.10
C ALA A 126 -13.81 -14.90 -1.63
N ASP A 127 -14.72 -15.06 -2.59
CA ASP A 127 -16.09 -15.51 -2.35
C ASP A 127 -16.42 -16.61 -3.36
N ASP A 128 -16.74 -17.80 -2.87
CA ASP A 128 -17.16 -18.97 -3.66
C ASP A 128 -18.68 -19.18 -3.66
N GLY A 129 -19.44 -18.23 -3.11
CA GLY A 129 -20.89 -18.28 -2.92
C GLY A 129 -21.33 -19.02 -1.65
N TRP A 130 -20.41 -19.68 -0.95
CA TRP A 130 -20.66 -20.41 0.29
C TRP A 130 -19.85 -19.89 1.46
N THR A 131 -18.64 -19.40 1.21
CA THR A 131 -17.69 -18.96 2.22
C THR A 131 -16.89 -17.78 1.70
N ILE A 132 -16.97 -16.68 2.46
CA ILE A 132 -16.12 -15.51 2.25
C ILE A 132 -14.84 -15.68 3.06
N ARG A 133 -13.70 -15.58 2.39
CA ARG A 133 -12.37 -15.70 2.99
C ARG A 133 -11.63 -14.39 2.78
N ALA A 134 -10.95 -13.89 3.81
CA ALA A 134 -10.16 -12.68 3.73
C ALA A 134 -8.78 -12.86 4.37
N ALA A 135 -7.76 -12.21 3.79
CA ALA A 135 -6.41 -12.22 4.33
C ALA A 135 -5.62 -11.00 3.85
N SER A 136 -4.53 -10.67 4.56
CA SER A 136 -3.58 -9.65 4.12
C SER A 136 -2.70 -10.08 2.94
N GLN A 137 -2.78 -11.34 2.51
CA GLN A 137 -1.95 -11.90 1.43
C GLN A 137 -2.75 -12.84 0.53
N VAL A 138 -2.60 -12.68 -0.78
CA VAL A 138 -3.16 -13.56 -1.82
C VAL A 138 -2.68 -14.99 -1.63
N LYS A 139 -1.38 -15.19 -1.34
CA LYS A 139 -0.85 -16.54 -1.11
C LYS A 139 -1.41 -17.24 0.13
N ALA A 140 -1.87 -16.47 1.13
CA ALA A 140 -2.51 -17.04 2.31
C ALA A 140 -3.91 -17.59 1.99
N LEU A 141 -4.65 -16.91 1.11
CA LEU A 141 -5.94 -17.40 0.60
C LEU A 141 -5.76 -18.68 -0.22
N LEU A 142 -4.79 -18.70 -1.14
CA LEU A 142 -4.50 -19.87 -1.97
C LEU A 142 -4.05 -21.09 -1.16
N ALA A 143 -3.27 -20.87 -0.09
CA ALA A 143 -2.82 -21.95 0.78
C ALA A 143 -3.98 -22.70 1.47
N GLY A 144 -5.18 -22.10 1.54
CA GLY A 144 -6.39 -22.76 2.04
C GLY A 144 -6.98 -23.83 1.10
N GLY A 145 -6.49 -23.95 -0.13
CA GLY A 145 -6.85 -25.03 -1.09
C GLY A 145 -8.26 -24.96 -1.69
N ALA A 146 -9.17 -24.17 -1.13
CA ALA A 146 -10.56 -24.05 -1.57
C ALA A 146 -10.80 -22.97 -2.64
N ILE A 147 -9.76 -22.23 -3.05
CA ILE A 147 -9.87 -21.10 -3.99
C ILE A 147 -9.23 -21.49 -5.33
N SER A 148 -9.93 -21.19 -6.43
CA SER A 148 -9.41 -21.42 -7.79
C SER A 148 -8.10 -20.65 -8.03
N ALA A 149 -7.09 -21.35 -8.51
CA ALA A 149 -5.81 -20.78 -8.90
C ALA A 149 -5.78 -20.27 -10.36
N GLN A 150 -6.95 -20.12 -11.00
CA GLN A 150 -7.06 -19.58 -12.35
C GLN A 150 -6.50 -18.15 -12.41
N LYS A 151 -5.62 -17.91 -13.40
CA LYS A 151 -4.93 -16.63 -13.56
C LYS A 151 -5.87 -15.56 -14.08
N GLU A 152 -5.71 -14.34 -13.58
CA GLU A 152 -6.47 -13.15 -13.98
C GLU A 152 -5.73 -12.39 -15.09
N PRO A 153 -6.21 -12.42 -16.35
CA PRO A 153 -5.55 -11.73 -17.46
C PRO A 153 -5.37 -10.23 -17.21
N ALA A 154 -6.34 -9.55 -16.58
CA ALA A 154 -6.24 -8.13 -16.30
C ALA A 154 -5.13 -7.81 -15.29
N GLY A 155 -4.96 -8.66 -14.27
CA GLY A 155 -3.90 -8.53 -13.27
C GLY A 155 -2.52 -8.78 -13.85
N LEU A 156 -2.39 -9.79 -14.72
CA LEU A 156 -1.15 -10.07 -15.44
C LEU A 156 -0.78 -8.96 -16.43
N ALA A 157 -1.73 -8.50 -17.23
CA ALA A 157 -1.53 -7.39 -18.15
C ALA A 157 -1.16 -6.11 -17.39
N GLY A 158 -1.82 -5.83 -16.27
CA GLY A 158 -1.50 -4.70 -15.40
C GLY A 158 -0.07 -4.74 -14.88
N PHE A 159 0.39 -5.91 -14.39
CA PHE A 159 1.80 -6.08 -13.99
C PHE A 159 2.78 -5.79 -15.14
N LEU A 160 2.52 -6.32 -16.34
CA LEU A 160 3.39 -6.09 -17.49
C LEU A 160 3.41 -4.63 -17.97
N MET A 161 2.31 -3.90 -17.77
CA MET A 161 2.18 -2.49 -18.18
C MET A 161 2.74 -1.51 -17.14
N PHE A 162 2.53 -1.79 -15.85
CA PHE A 162 2.77 -0.83 -14.77
C PHE A 162 3.82 -1.29 -13.76
N GLY A 163 4.39 -2.48 -13.92
CA GLY A 163 5.38 -3.04 -13.00
C GLY A 163 4.79 -3.52 -11.67
N SER A 164 3.48 -3.44 -11.47
CA SER A 164 2.75 -3.95 -10.30
C SER A 164 1.33 -4.37 -10.71
N VAL A 165 0.72 -5.27 -9.93
CA VAL A 165 -0.66 -5.70 -10.18
C VAL A 165 -1.62 -4.61 -9.70
N PRO A 166 -2.45 -4.01 -10.57
CA PRO A 166 -3.32 -2.91 -10.18
C PRO A 166 -4.58 -3.40 -9.46
N ASP A 167 -4.98 -2.68 -8.41
CA ASP A 167 -6.29 -2.85 -7.78
C ASP A 167 -7.42 -2.61 -8.82
N PRO A 168 -8.55 -3.34 -8.75
CA PRO A 168 -8.91 -4.34 -7.73
C PRO A 168 -8.41 -5.76 -8.04
N PHE A 169 -7.63 -5.93 -9.10
CA PHE A 169 -7.22 -7.25 -9.59
C PHE A 169 -6.13 -7.85 -8.69
N THR A 170 -6.02 -9.16 -8.77
CA THR A 170 -4.83 -9.89 -8.33
C THR A 170 -4.31 -10.73 -9.49
N CYS A 171 -3.25 -11.52 -9.30
CA CYS A 171 -2.89 -12.53 -10.30
C CYS A 171 -3.92 -13.67 -10.45
N TYR A 172 -4.98 -13.71 -9.64
CA TYR A 172 -5.94 -14.81 -9.57
C TYR A 172 -7.38 -14.30 -9.63
N GLN A 173 -8.21 -14.87 -10.51
CA GLN A 173 -9.56 -14.34 -10.79
C GLN A 173 -10.49 -14.37 -9.58
N ALA A 174 -10.35 -15.42 -8.76
CA ALA A 174 -11.19 -15.65 -7.59
C ALA A 174 -10.83 -14.75 -6.39
N ILE A 175 -9.76 -13.96 -6.48
CA ILE A 175 -9.26 -13.14 -5.37
C ILE A 175 -9.24 -11.68 -5.82
N ARG A 176 -9.87 -10.81 -5.03
CA ARG A 176 -9.92 -9.37 -5.27
C ARG A 176 -9.38 -8.60 -4.08
N ALA A 177 -8.78 -7.45 -4.33
CA ALA A 177 -8.48 -6.49 -3.28
C ALA A 177 -9.78 -5.87 -2.76
N VAL A 178 -9.88 -5.70 -1.44
CA VAL A 178 -10.89 -4.80 -0.86
C VAL A 178 -10.55 -3.39 -1.36
N PRO A 179 -11.49 -2.65 -1.98
CA PRO A 179 -11.19 -1.31 -2.48
C PRO A 179 -10.70 -0.39 -1.36
N ALA A 180 -9.79 0.52 -1.68
CA ALA A 180 -9.33 1.53 -0.74
C ALA A 180 -10.51 2.39 -0.23
N GLY A 181 -10.43 2.85 1.02
CA GLY A 181 -11.47 3.68 1.64
C GLY A 181 -12.85 3.01 1.74
N THR A 182 -12.89 1.68 1.74
CA THR A 182 -14.13 0.91 1.64
C THR A 182 -14.22 -0.15 2.73
N CYS A 183 -15.45 -0.37 3.21
CA CYS A 183 -15.85 -1.49 4.04
C CYS A 183 -16.75 -2.44 3.24
N ILE A 184 -16.47 -3.75 3.27
CA ILE A 184 -17.39 -4.79 2.78
C ILE A 184 -18.16 -5.34 3.97
N GLU A 185 -19.47 -5.21 3.94
CA GLU A 185 -20.38 -5.79 4.94
C GLU A 185 -20.88 -7.15 4.46
N VAL A 186 -20.72 -8.16 5.30
CA VAL A 186 -21.02 -9.56 5.04
C VAL A 186 -21.93 -10.10 6.14
N ASP A 187 -22.94 -10.88 5.78
CA ASP A 187 -23.76 -11.64 6.71
C ASP A 187 -23.90 -13.11 6.27
N SER A 188 -24.85 -13.86 6.85
CA SER A 188 -25.12 -15.26 6.54
C SER A 188 -25.58 -15.52 5.10
N PHE A 189 -25.97 -14.49 4.35
CA PHE A 189 -26.36 -14.54 2.95
C PHE A 189 -25.26 -14.02 2.01
N GLY A 190 -24.05 -13.76 2.52
CA GLY A 190 -22.89 -13.30 1.74
C GLY A 190 -22.67 -11.78 1.79
N ILE A 191 -22.05 -11.24 0.75
CA ILE A 191 -21.77 -9.79 0.65
C ILE A 191 -23.09 -9.02 0.51
N ARG A 192 -23.33 -8.08 1.43
CA ARG A 192 -24.54 -7.24 1.43
C ARG A 192 -24.34 -5.92 0.74
N ARG A 193 -23.21 -5.26 1.01
CA ARG A 193 -22.88 -3.95 0.44
C ARG A 193 -21.42 -3.59 0.58
N TYR A 194 -21.01 -2.66 -0.27
CA TYR A 194 -19.75 -1.94 -0.20
C TYR A 194 -20.03 -0.53 0.32
N LEU A 195 -19.52 -0.21 1.50
CA LEU A 195 -19.63 1.10 2.13
C LEU A 195 -18.34 1.87 1.90
N ARG A 196 -18.36 2.81 0.95
CA ARG A 196 -17.25 3.74 0.76
C ARG A 196 -17.32 4.83 1.81
N PHE A 197 -16.27 4.97 2.60
CA PHE A 197 -16.15 5.98 3.65
C PHE A 197 -15.10 7.05 3.31
N ALA A 198 -14.22 6.80 2.35
CA ALA A 198 -13.25 7.77 1.82
C ALA A 198 -13.07 7.59 0.31
N ASP A 199 -12.89 8.70 -0.42
CA ASP A 199 -12.62 8.71 -1.86
C ASP A 199 -11.78 9.94 -2.23
N HIS A 200 -10.47 9.75 -2.42
CA HIS A 200 -9.56 10.85 -2.72
C HIS A 200 -9.78 11.45 -4.10
N ALA A 201 -10.20 10.65 -5.08
CA ALA A 201 -10.48 11.17 -6.42
C ALA A 201 -11.70 12.09 -6.39
N LEU A 202 -12.73 11.70 -5.63
CA LEU A 202 -13.89 12.54 -5.41
C LEU A 202 -13.49 13.82 -4.67
N GLU A 203 -12.78 13.70 -3.55
CA GLU A 203 -12.35 14.84 -2.72
C GLU A 203 -11.55 15.87 -3.53
N LEU A 204 -10.57 15.41 -4.31
CA LEU A 204 -9.76 16.27 -5.18
C LEU A 204 -10.59 16.90 -6.29
N SER A 205 -11.57 16.17 -6.86
CA SER A 205 -12.43 16.69 -7.92
C SER A 205 -13.49 17.68 -7.44
N SER A 206 -13.90 17.59 -6.18
CA SER A 206 -14.87 18.50 -5.55
C SER A 206 -14.22 19.68 -4.86
N SER A 207 -12.90 19.65 -4.66
CA SER A 207 -12.15 20.75 -4.04
C SER A 207 -12.16 21.98 -4.93
N GLU A 208 -12.47 23.14 -4.36
CA GLU A 208 -12.29 24.42 -5.04
C GLU A 208 -10.79 24.74 -5.14
N LEU A 209 -10.36 25.25 -6.29
CA LEU A 209 -8.99 25.72 -6.45
C LEU A 209 -8.80 26.98 -5.61
N ASP A 210 -8.08 26.84 -4.50
CA ASP A 210 -7.68 27.97 -3.69
C ASP A 210 -6.69 28.86 -4.48
N THR A 211 -6.95 30.16 -4.49
CA THR A 211 -6.10 31.17 -5.13
C THR A 211 -5.13 31.82 -4.15
N ALA A 212 -4.78 31.13 -3.07
CA ALA A 212 -3.81 31.58 -2.06
C ALA A 212 -2.45 31.97 -2.68
N ALA A 213 -1.72 32.86 -2.00
CA ALA A 213 -0.38 33.24 -2.42
C ALA A 213 0.60 32.05 -2.29
N ALA A 214 1.65 32.02 -3.11
CA ALA A 214 2.61 30.92 -3.12
C ALA A 214 3.33 30.70 -1.77
N SER A 215 3.53 31.76 -0.98
CA SER A 215 4.07 31.66 0.38
C SER A 215 3.14 30.90 1.32
N ASP A 216 1.83 31.15 1.20
CA ASP A 216 0.83 30.56 2.06
C ASP A 216 0.70 29.06 1.77
N VAL A 217 0.85 28.66 0.49
CA VAL A 217 0.86 27.25 0.08
C VAL A 217 2.06 26.50 0.66
N ALA A 218 3.25 27.09 0.69
CA ALA A 218 4.45 26.45 1.23
C ALA A 218 4.32 26.19 2.75
N ASP A 219 3.78 27.16 3.50
CA ASP A 219 3.58 27.04 4.94
C ASP A 219 2.47 26.03 5.28
N VAL A 220 1.37 26.03 4.51
CA VAL A 220 0.30 25.03 4.63
C VAL A 220 0.85 23.63 4.37
N LEU A 221 1.61 23.44 3.28
CA LEU A 221 2.20 22.15 2.95
C LEU A 221 3.20 21.70 4.03
N ARG A 222 4.11 22.58 4.47
CA ARG A 222 5.06 22.27 5.53
C ARG A 222 4.33 21.85 6.81
N THR A 223 3.28 22.56 7.18
CA THR A 223 2.48 22.25 8.37
C THR A 223 1.79 20.88 8.24
N ALA A 224 1.14 20.61 7.11
CA ALA A 224 0.46 19.34 6.86
C ALA A 224 1.43 18.14 6.88
N VAL A 225 2.60 18.27 6.24
CA VAL A 225 3.61 17.21 6.24
C VAL A 225 4.21 17.03 7.64
N MET A 226 4.50 18.11 8.36
CA MET A 226 4.97 18.06 9.75
C MET A 226 3.96 17.35 10.67
N GLU A 227 2.68 17.64 10.53
CA GLU A 227 1.63 16.94 11.28
C GLU A 227 1.53 15.46 10.90
N SER A 228 1.69 15.12 9.62
CA SER A 228 1.77 13.73 9.17
C SER A 228 2.96 13.02 9.80
N VAL A 229 4.16 13.63 9.79
CA VAL A 229 5.36 13.07 10.41
C VAL A 229 5.13 12.83 11.91
N ARG A 230 4.63 13.83 12.65
CA ARG A 230 4.32 13.66 14.09
C ARG A 230 3.39 12.47 14.35
N ALA A 231 2.39 12.29 13.49
CA ALA A 231 1.42 11.21 13.61
C ALA A 231 2.05 9.82 13.36
N HIS A 232 3.00 9.72 12.43
CA HIS A 232 3.73 8.47 12.11
C HIS A 232 4.91 8.19 13.06
N MET A 233 5.32 9.17 13.87
CA MET A 233 6.38 9.03 14.87
C MET A 233 5.88 8.43 16.19
N VAL A 234 4.60 8.07 16.29
CA VAL A 234 4.02 7.47 17.50
C VAL A 234 4.28 5.94 17.50
N ALA A 235 5.37 5.50 18.15
CA ALA A 235 5.68 4.09 18.34
C ALA A 235 6.38 3.82 19.68
N ASP A 236 6.26 2.60 20.22
CA ASP A 236 6.97 2.17 21.44
C ASP A 236 8.34 1.51 21.14
N VAL A 237 8.80 1.62 19.89
CA VAL A 237 10.03 1.01 19.37
C VAL A 237 10.84 2.04 18.57
N PRO A 238 12.16 1.85 18.40
CA PRO A 238 12.97 2.75 17.58
C PRO A 238 12.45 2.88 16.15
N ILE A 239 12.45 4.11 15.64
CA ILE A 239 11.95 4.46 14.30
C ILE A 239 13.12 4.75 13.38
N GLY A 240 13.16 4.05 12.24
CA GLY A 240 14.08 4.32 11.15
C GLY A 240 13.45 5.14 10.03
N THR A 241 14.26 5.46 9.02
CA THR A 241 13.78 5.99 7.73
C THR A 241 14.66 5.52 6.58
N PHE A 242 14.04 5.34 5.41
CA PHE A 242 14.76 5.11 4.16
C PHE A 242 15.23 6.43 3.57
N LEU A 243 16.53 6.54 3.32
CA LEU A 243 17.16 7.75 2.80
C LEU A 243 17.78 7.48 1.43
N SER A 244 17.25 8.10 0.39
CA SER A 244 17.69 7.93 -1.01
C SER A 244 18.37 9.17 -1.58
N GLY A 245 18.73 10.17 -0.75
CA GLY A 245 19.31 11.43 -1.24
C GLY A 245 18.34 12.32 -2.05
N GLY A 246 17.16 11.80 -2.41
CA GLY A 246 16.07 12.55 -3.04
C GLY A 246 15.39 13.54 -2.10
N ILE A 247 14.68 14.50 -2.69
CA ILE A 247 14.03 15.61 -1.98
C ILE A 247 13.03 15.13 -0.93
N ASP A 248 12.23 14.11 -1.24
CA ASP A 248 11.18 13.61 -0.34
C ASP A 248 11.78 13.00 0.93
N SER A 249 12.74 12.08 0.77
CA SER A 249 13.39 11.42 1.90
C SER A 249 14.20 12.40 2.76
N GLY A 250 14.87 13.38 2.15
CA GLY A 250 15.61 14.42 2.86
C GLY A 250 14.71 15.41 3.61
N ALA A 251 13.59 15.82 3.00
CA ALA A 251 12.60 16.67 3.64
C ALA A 251 11.94 15.95 4.83
N LEU A 252 11.58 14.67 4.67
CA LEU A 252 11.05 13.85 5.75
C LEU A 252 12.05 13.70 6.89
N LEU A 253 13.34 13.45 6.59
CA LEU A 253 14.37 13.34 7.62
C LEU A 253 14.48 14.62 8.46
N GLY A 254 14.49 15.78 7.80
CA GLY A 254 14.51 17.08 8.47
C GLY A 254 13.28 17.30 9.36
N LEU A 255 12.09 17.01 8.84
CA LEU A 255 10.86 17.13 9.62
C LEU A 255 10.80 16.13 10.78
N MET A 256 11.26 14.88 10.60
CA MET A 256 11.38 13.91 11.70
C MET A 256 12.27 14.46 12.81
N ARG A 257 13.43 15.02 12.45
CA ARG A 257 14.36 15.64 13.40
C ARG A 257 13.75 16.83 14.14
N ASP A 258 12.89 17.62 13.48
CA ASP A 258 12.15 18.73 14.09
C ASP A 258 11.08 18.26 15.09
N THR A 259 10.63 17.00 15.03
CA THR A 259 9.52 16.48 15.86
C THR A 259 9.94 15.75 17.13
N THR A 260 11.19 15.27 17.22
CA THR A 260 11.68 14.53 18.39
C THR A 260 13.09 14.96 18.76
N SER A 261 13.49 14.78 20.02
CA SER A 261 14.88 14.82 20.49
C SER A 261 15.58 13.46 20.43
N ASP A 262 14.83 12.37 20.26
CA ASP A 262 15.33 11.00 20.35
C ASP A 262 16.29 10.62 19.21
N PRO A 263 17.07 9.54 19.37
CA PRO A 263 17.89 8.99 18.29
C PRO A 263 17.03 8.56 17.09
N LEU A 264 17.45 8.99 15.90
CA LEU A 264 16.88 8.55 14.63
C LEU A 264 17.91 7.71 13.88
N PHE A 265 17.41 6.77 13.08
CA PHE A 265 18.23 5.89 12.26
C PHE A 265 17.85 6.06 10.79
N ALA A 266 18.84 6.25 9.93
CA ALA A 266 18.63 6.35 8.49
C ALA A 266 19.37 5.22 7.78
N SER A 267 18.74 4.64 6.76
CA SER A 267 19.33 3.58 5.94
C SER A 267 19.30 3.94 4.47
N THR A 268 20.44 3.77 3.80
CA THR A 268 20.56 3.91 2.34
C THR A 268 21.06 2.59 1.78
N ILE A 269 20.35 2.06 0.78
CA ILE A 269 20.83 0.92 0.01
C ILE A 269 21.76 1.44 -1.07
N VAL A 270 22.90 0.78 -1.25
CA VAL A 270 23.85 1.09 -2.31
C VAL A 270 24.11 -0.20 -3.07
N PHE A 271 24.01 -0.19 -4.38
CA PHE A 271 24.40 -1.34 -5.20
C PHE A 271 25.85 -1.17 -5.63
N GLU A 272 26.64 -2.25 -5.53
CA GLU A 272 28.07 -2.24 -5.86
C GLU A 272 28.33 -1.77 -7.30
N GLU A 273 27.44 -2.12 -8.23
CA GLU A 273 27.50 -1.76 -9.64
C GLU A 273 27.27 -0.26 -9.90
N PHE A 274 26.58 0.43 -9.00
CA PHE A 274 26.31 1.87 -9.12
C PHE A 274 27.30 2.73 -8.34
N CYS A 275 28.19 2.14 -7.54
CA CYS A 275 29.17 2.91 -6.79
C CYS A 275 30.01 3.81 -7.70
N ASN A 276 30.09 5.10 -7.36
CA ASN A 276 30.77 6.14 -8.15
C ASN A 276 30.17 6.42 -9.53
N SER A 277 28.94 5.99 -9.79
CA SER A 277 28.17 6.39 -10.98
C SER A 277 27.25 7.57 -10.66
N ASP A 278 26.65 8.17 -11.69
CA ASP A 278 25.61 9.21 -11.52
C ASP A 278 24.34 8.68 -10.81
N LEU A 279 24.21 7.35 -10.69
CA LEU A 279 23.13 6.67 -9.97
C LEU A 279 23.50 6.42 -8.48
N ASP A 280 24.69 6.82 -8.03
CA ASP A 280 25.12 6.70 -6.63
C ASP A 280 24.54 7.83 -5.77
N GLU A 281 23.34 7.62 -5.24
CA GLU A 281 22.67 8.57 -4.35
C GLU A 281 23.29 8.62 -2.94
N SER A 282 24.26 7.74 -2.63
CA SER A 282 24.74 7.52 -1.27
C SER A 282 25.51 8.70 -0.68
N SER A 283 26.18 9.48 -1.52
CA SER A 283 26.90 10.69 -1.09
C SER A 283 25.95 11.78 -0.61
N LEU A 284 24.88 12.04 -1.37
CA LEU A 284 23.84 13.01 -0.99
C LEU A 284 23.10 12.56 0.27
N ALA A 285 22.78 11.27 0.38
CA ALA A 285 22.18 10.70 1.58
C ALA A 285 23.08 10.89 2.81
N SER A 286 24.39 10.62 2.71
CA SER A 286 25.32 10.82 3.83
C SER A 286 25.43 12.29 4.26
N GLN A 287 25.49 13.23 3.31
CA GLN A 287 25.49 14.66 3.63
C GLN A 287 24.19 15.10 4.32
N CYS A 288 23.04 14.57 3.88
CA CYS A 288 21.76 14.84 4.50
C CYS A 288 21.70 14.33 5.95
N ALA A 289 22.14 13.09 6.18
CA ALA A 289 22.16 12.53 7.53
C ALA A 289 23.13 13.24 8.47
N GLU A 290 24.33 13.61 7.98
CA GLU A 290 25.30 14.39 8.75
C GLU A 290 24.73 15.75 9.16
N ARG A 291 24.06 16.45 8.23
CA ARG A 291 23.41 17.73 8.51
C ARG A 291 22.39 17.65 9.65
N TYR A 292 21.66 16.54 9.75
CA TYR A 292 20.63 16.34 10.78
C TYR A 292 21.11 15.55 12.00
N GLY A 293 22.40 15.16 12.05
CA GLY A 293 22.98 14.42 13.16
C GLY A 293 22.35 13.04 13.38
N VAL A 294 21.97 12.37 12.30
CA VAL A 294 21.25 11.08 12.34
C VAL A 294 22.22 9.93 12.13
N GLU A 295 22.02 8.82 12.87
CA GLU A 295 22.82 7.60 12.66
C GLU A 295 22.51 7.03 11.28
N HIS A 296 23.48 7.09 10.37
CA HIS A 296 23.30 6.69 8.98
C HIS A 296 24.06 5.41 8.66
N ARG A 297 23.35 4.42 8.12
CA ARG A 297 23.95 3.20 7.61
C ARG A 297 23.77 3.07 6.12
N LYS A 298 24.90 3.03 5.40
CA LYS A 298 24.95 2.60 4.00
C LYS A 298 25.06 1.09 3.94
N ARG A 299 24.06 0.44 3.36
CA ARG A 299 24.05 -1.01 3.15
C ARG A 299 24.40 -1.31 1.70
N LEU A 300 25.64 -1.71 1.49
CA LEU A 300 26.11 -2.20 0.19
C LEU A 300 25.45 -3.55 -0.12
N VAL A 301 24.79 -3.67 -1.26
CA VAL A 301 24.23 -4.89 -1.83
C VAL A 301 25.14 -5.33 -2.96
N ARG A 302 25.59 -6.59 -2.90
CA ARG A 302 26.44 -7.20 -3.92
C ARG A 302 25.64 -8.13 -4.81
N THR A 303 26.11 -8.37 -6.03
CA THR A 303 25.48 -9.32 -6.97
C THR A 303 25.34 -10.71 -6.36
N THR A 304 26.36 -11.20 -5.65
CA THR A 304 26.33 -12.52 -5.00
C THR A 304 25.23 -12.62 -3.94
N GLU A 305 25.02 -11.56 -3.16
CA GLU A 305 23.95 -11.50 -2.17
C GLU A 305 22.56 -11.49 -2.83
N LEU A 306 22.43 -10.76 -3.95
CA LEU A 306 21.21 -10.76 -4.75
C LEU A 306 20.86 -12.17 -5.23
N GLU A 307 21.84 -12.92 -5.76
CA GLU A 307 21.64 -14.29 -6.22
C GLU A 307 21.20 -15.23 -5.08
N GLU A 308 21.83 -15.11 -3.91
CA GLU A 308 21.51 -15.91 -2.72
C GLU A 308 20.12 -15.59 -2.15
N ASP A 309 19.72 -14.33 -2.17
CA ASP A 309 18.46 -13.87 -1.59
C ASP A 309 17.28 -13.88 -2.57
N LEU A 310 17.52 -13.98 -3.88
CA LEU A 310 16.46 -13.96 -4.90
C LEU A 310 15.31 -14.95 -4.60
N PRO A 311 15.55 -16.21 -4.20
CA PRO A 311 14.46 -17.12 -3.83
C PRO A 311 13.66 -16.63 -2.62
N LYS A 312 14.31 -16.00 -1.64
CA LYS A 312 13.65 -15.44 -0.44
C LYS A 312 12.82 -14.21 -0.80
N ILE A 313 13.34 -13.37 -1.69
CA ILE A 313 12.64 -12.19 -2.22
C ILE A 313 11.36 -12.61 -2.92
N LEU A 314 11.45 -13.54 -3.88
CA LEU A 314 10.30 -14.05 -4.63
C LEU A 314 9.28 -14.73 -3.71
N SER A 315 9.74 -15.47 -2.70
CA SER A 315 8.87 -16.07 -1.69
C SER A 315 8.20 -15.03 -0.78
N ALA A 316 8.86 -13.91 -0.49
CA ALA A 316 8.33 -12.84 0.33
C ALA A 316 7.28 -12.00 -0.41
N MET A 317 7.48 -11.75 -1.70
CA MET A 317 6.52 -11.10 -2.59
C MET A 317 5.18 -11.85 -2.56
N ASP A 318 4.10 -11.12 -2.37
CA ASP A 318 2.75 -11.70 -2.41
C ASP A 318 2.18 -11.70 -3.83
N GLN A 319 2.50 -10.66 -4.57
CA GLN A 319 2.20 -10.46 -5.98
C GLN A 319 3.46 -9.95 -6.69
N PRO A 320 3.61 -10.18 -8.00
CA PRO A 320 4.78 -9.72 -8.74
C PRO A 320 4.86 -8.19 -8.75
N SER A 321 6.06 -7.67 -8.54
CA SER A 321 6.37 -6.24 -8.56
C SER A 321 7.82 -6.04 -9.01
N ILE A 322 8.07 -5.00 -9.82
CA ILE A 322 9.44 -4.62 -10.23
C ILE A 322 10.22 -3.96 -9.08
N ASP A 323 9.54 -3.26 -8.17
CA ASP A 323 10.16 -2.55 -7.04
C ASP A 323 10.29 -3.40 -5.77
N GLY A 324 9.69 -4.59 -5.75
CA GLY A 324 9.72 -5.46 -4.58
C GLY A 324 11.13 -5.91 -4.19
N ILE A 325 12.07 -5.97 -5.14
CA ILE A 325 13.49 -6.32 -4.87
C ILE A 325 14.15 -5.22 -4.03
N ASN A 326 14.04 -3.96 -4.48
CA ASN A 326 14.60 -2.80 -3.78
C ASN A 326 14.02 -2.68 -2.37
N THR A 327 12.70 -2.82 -2.25
CA THR A 327 11.99 -2.73 -0.97
C THR A 327 12.41 -3.86 -0.02
N TRP A 328 12.67 -5.06 -0.53
CA TRP A 328 13.12 -6.18 0.28
C TRP A 328 14.50 -5.93 0.90
N PHE A 329 15.46 -5.42 0.11
CA PHE A 329 16.77 -5.03 0.64
C PHE A 329 16.67 -3.87 1.64
N ALA A 330 15.76 -2.92 1.41
CA ALA A 330 15.50 -1.83 2.35
C ALA A 330 15.05 -2.39 3.71
N ALA A 331 14.06 -3.27 3.68
CA ALA A 331 13.54 -3.94 4.86
C ALA A 331 14.59 -4.83 5.54
N LYS A 332 15.42 -5.54 4.77
CA LYS A 332 16.55 -6.33 5.29
C LYS A 332 17.56 -5.43 6.02
N ALA A 333 17.94 -4.30 5.42
CA ALA A 333 18.87 -3.34 6.03
C ALA A 333 18.35 -2.78 7.36
N CYS A 334 17.06 -2.43 7.44
CA CYS A 334 16.42 -2.02 8.70
C CYS A 334 16.40 -3.16 9.72
N ARG A 335 16.07 -4.38 9.30
CA ARG A 335 16.01 -5.55 10.19
C ARG A 335 17.37 -5.90 10.77
N GLU A 336 18.44 -5.82 9.98
CA GLU A 336 19.83 -6.02 10.42
C GLU A 336 20.30 -4.97 11.44
N GLN A 337 19.60 -3.83 11.54
CA GLN A 337 19.80 -2.80 12.55
C GLN A 337 18.89 -2.95 13.77
N GLY A 338 18.04 -3.99 13.80
CA GLY A 338 17.06 -4.19 14.87
C GLY A 338 15.83 -3.29 14.79
N LEU A 339 15.65 -2.55 13.69
CA LEU A 339 14.48 -1.70 13.48
C LEU A 339 13.26 -2.56 13.09
N LYS A 340 12.12 -2.25 13.70
CA LYS A 340 10.81 -2.81 13.33
C LYS A 340 9.99 -1.85 12.46
N VAL A 341 10.27 -0.56 12.57
CA VAL A 341 9.52 0.53 11.91
C VAL A 341 10.50 1.37 11.09
N ALA A 342 10.10 1.71 9.87
CA ALA A 342 10.79 2.66 9.03
C ALA A 342 9.78 3.54 8.30
N ILE A 343 10.04 4.85 8.26
CA ILE A 343 9.27 5.82 7.48
C ILE A 343 9.86 5.88 6.05
N SER A 344 8.99 6.08 5.07
CA SER A 344 9.34 6.19 3.65
C SER A 344 8.65 7.39 3.02
N GLY A 345 9.29 7.98 2.00
CA GLY A 345 8.74 9.06 1.19
C GLY A 345 7.84 8.62 0.03
N ILE A 346 7.51 7.34 -0.08
CA ILE A 346 6.61 6.83 -1.12
C ILE A 346 5.27 7.59 -1.07
N GLY A 347 4.79 8.04 -2.24
CA GLY A 347 3.58 8.85 -2.38
C GLY A 347 3.85 10.35 -2.64
N GLY A 348 5.07 10.82 -2.38
CA GLY A 348 5.45 12.22 -2.60
C GLY A 348 5.32 12.66 -4.06
N ASP A 349 5.92 11.88 -4.97
CA ASP A 349 5.86 12.11 -6.41
C ASP A 349 4.43 12.06 -6.97
N GLU A 350 3.60 11.13 -6.49
CA GLU A 350 2.19 11.00 -6.90
C GLU A 350 1.37 12.22 -6.47
N LEU A 351 1.59 12.70 -5.25
CA LEU A 351 0.82 13.79 -4.67
C LEU A 351 1.24 15.16 -5.22
N LEU A 352 2.55 15.37 -5.42
CA LEU A 352 3.13 16.67 -5.79
C LEU A 352 3.52 16.78 -7.27
N GLY A 353 3.29 15.73 -8.06
CA GLY A 353 3.55 15.74 -9.49
C GLY A 353 5.04 15.66 -9.84
N GLY A 354 5.81 14.89 -9.07
CA GLY A 354 7.26 14.80 -9.21
C GLY A 354 7.73 14.04 -10.46
N TYR A 355 6.90 13.15 -11.01
CA TYR A 355 7.24 12.42 -12.23
C TYR A 355 7.26 13.33 -13.48
N PRO A 356 8.24 13.15 -14.40
CA PRO A 356 8.28 13.87 -15.67
C PRO A 356 7.02 13.72 -16.52
N SER A 357 6.31 12.60 -16.37
CA SER A 357 5.05 12.28 -17.05
C SER A 357 3.94 13.32 -16.79
N PHE A 358 3.89 13.92 -15.60
CA PHE A 358 2.95 15.00 -15.28
C PHE A 358 3.13 16.24 -16.17
N ARG A 359 4.31 16.43 -16.76
CA ARG A 359 4.59 17.50 -17.71
C ARG A 359 4.49 17.02 -19.15
N SER A 360 5.08 15.87 -19.48
CA SER A 360 5.19 15.38 -20.85
C SER A 360 3.86 14.87 -21.42
N VAL A 361 3.04 14.15 -20.63
CA VAL A 361 1.76 13.59 -21.12
C VAL A 361 0.78 14.71 -21.52
N PRO A 362 0.54 15.75 -20.70
CA PRO A 362 -0.31 16.87 -21.12
C PRO A 362 0.24 17.64 -22.33
N GLN A 363 1.57 17.71 -22.50
CA GLN A 363 2.19 18.32 -23.69
C GLN A 363 1.92 17.47 -24.94
N TRP A 364 2.17 16.16 -24.88
CA TRP A 364 1.92 15.23 -25.98
C TRP A 364 0.44 15.17 -26.35
N HIS A 365 -0.46 15.18 -25.36
CA HIS A 365 -1.91 15.25 -25.61
C HIS A 365 -2.32 16.56 -26.29
N ARG A 366 -1.70 17.69 -25.94
CA ARG A 366 -1.92 18.96 -26.66
C ARG A 366 -1.41 18.89 -28.10
N TRP A 367 -0.25 18.27 -28.32
CA TRP A 367 0.32 18.10 -29.67
C TRP A 367 -0.50 17.14 -30.53
N SER A 368 -1.04 16.06 -29.97
CA SER A 368 -1.89 15.11 -30.71
C SER A 368 -3.26 15.69 -31.08
N ARG A 369 -3.74 16.69 -30.34
CA ARG A 369 -4.94 17.47 -30.68
C ARG A 369 -4.71 18.58 -31.70
N TRP A 370 -3.47 18.83 -32.11
CA TRP A 370 -3.21 19.75 -33.22
C TRP A 370 -3.86 19.16 -34.48
N PRO A 371 -4.83 19.84 -35.11
CA PRO A 371 -5.43 19.32 -36.32
C PRO A 371 -4.32 19.11 -37.34
N ARG A 372 -4.20 17.89 -37.87
CA ARG A 372 -3.45 17.59 -39.10
C ARG A 372 -4.05 18.41 -40.26
N LYS A 373 -3.85 19.72 -40.26
CA LYS A 373 -4.19 20.59 -41.39
C LYS A 373 -3.06 20.45 -42.41
N SER A 374 -3.46 19.97 -43.58
CA SER A 374 -2.72 19.83 -44.84
C SER A 374 -1.49 18.92 -44.84
N ARG A 375 -1.73 17.63 -45.02
CA ARG A 375 -0.95 16.82 -45.98
C ARG A 375 -1.54 17.01 -47.40
N ASP A 376 -1.88 18.25 -47.75
CA ASP A 376 -2.17 18.69 -49.12
C ASP A 376 -0.96 19.49 -49.60
N TRP A 377 0.13 18.77 -49.88
CA TRP A 377 1.09 19.26 -50.87
C TRP A 377 0.63 18.72 -52.21
N GLY A 378 0.01 19.61 -53.00
CA GLY A 378 -0.24 19.38 -54.40
C GLY A 378 1.09 19.13 -55.13
N GLY A 379 1.37 17.87 -55.39
CA GLY A 379 2.43 17.35 -56.26
C GLY A 379 1.98 15.98 -56.77
N PRO A 380 2.23 15.65 -58.04
CA PRO A 380 1.39 14.72 -58.79
C PRO A 380 1.36 13.33 -58.15
N CYS A 381 0.17 12.75 -58.19
CA CYS A 381 -0.12 11.37 -57.87
C CYS A 381 0.84 10.45 -58.66
N VAL A 382 1.96 10.07 -58.04
CA VAL A 382 2.69 8.87 -58.46
C VAL A 382 1.94 7.72 -57.81
N SER A 383 1.06 7.12 -58.60
CA SER A 383 0.44 5.86 -58.28
C SER A 383 1.53 4.79 -58.09
N LEU A 384 1.92 4.53 -56.84
CA LEU A 384 2.52 3.25 -56.48
C LEU A 384 1.44 2.42 -55.79
N ARG A 385 0.49 1.97 -56.62
CA ARG A 385 -0.23 0.73 -56.34
C ARG A 385 0.83 -0.35 -56.10
N SER A 386 0.82 -0.89 -54.88
CA SER A 386 1.04 -2.31 -54.60
C SER A 386 2.21 -2.96 -55.35
N ARG A 387 3.42 -2.87 -54.79
CA ARG A 387 4.45 -3.90 -54.92
C ARG A 387 5.20 -4.03 -53.60
N CYS A 388 4.76 -4.98 -52.79
CA CYS A 388 5.57 -5.89 -51.97
C CYS A 388 4.66 -6.67 -51.01
N PHE A 389 3.67 -7.35 -51.57
CA PHE A 389 3.33 -8.71 -51.15
C PHE A 389 3.17 -9.49 -52.46
N GLU A 390 4.03 -10.49 -52.59
CA GLU A 390 3.93 -11.67 -53.47
C GLU A 390 4.04 -11.46 -54.98
N ASN A 391 5.23 -11.77 -55.51
CA ASN A 391 5.32 -12.60 -56.70
C ASN A 391 6.19 -13.81 -56.43
N GLY A 392 5.50 -14.94 -56.32
CA GLY A 392 6.00 -16.30 -56.36
C GLY A 392 4.90 -17.26 -56.84
N SER A 393 4.20 -16.86 -57.93
CA SER A 393 3.40 -17.63 -58.91
C SER A 393 2.42 -18.73 -58.47
N PRO A 394 1.17 -18.73 -59.00
CA PRO A 394 0.31 -19.90 -59.09
C PRO A 394 0.23 -20.49 -60.52
N THR A 395 -0.08 -21.80 -60.56
CA THR A 395 -0.67 -22.60 -61.67
C THR A 395 0.31 -23.11 -62.76
N LYS A 396 0.22 -24.35 -63.30
CA LYS A 396 -0.89 -25.31 -63.45
C LYS A 396 -0.36 -26.62 -64.09
N ARG A 397 -1.09 -27.74 -63.88
CA ARG A 397 -1.23 -28.99 -64.69
C ARG A 397 -0.63 -30.30 -64.14
N VAL A 398 -1.53 -31.20 -63.76
CA VAL A 398 -1.49 -32.67 -63.91
C VAL A 398 -1.97 -32.99 -65.36
N PRO A 399 -1.48 -34.00 -66.14
CA PRO A 399 -1.65 -35.47 -65.94
C PRO A 399 -0.52 -36.36 -66.55
N PRO A 400 -0.72 -37.66 -66.88
CA PRO A 400 -1.07 -38.85 -66.07
C PRO A 400 0.00 -39.97 -66.16
N ALA A 401 -0.13 -40.98 -65.27
CA ALA A 401 0.22 -42.42 -65.37
C ALA A 401 0.74 -42.93 -64.03
#